data_AF-A0A2M7TZ90-F1
#
_entry.id   AF-A0A2M7TZ90-F1
#
_cell.length_a   1.000
_cell.length_b   1.000
_cell.length_c   1.000
_cell.angle_alpha   90.00
_cell.angle_beta   90.00
_cell.angle_gamma   90.00
#
_symmetry.space_group_name_H-M   'P 1'
#
loop_
_entity.id
_entity.type
_entity.pdbx_description
1 polymer ?
#
loop_
_entity_poly.entity_id
_entity_poly.type
_entity_poly.pdbx_seq_one_letter_code
_entity_poly.pdbx_strand_id
1 'polypeptide(L)'
;MKKKHPHNNHGQTLVTLLVFTVVAIAVTSTAISIMINITRSASIVESRIIASQAAESGIENAIIRVLRDPEYAGETLQIGDASVEISVAGSDPIVITADATYGSYIQTVQTTIAYVDNSLTISDWEYIY
;
A
#
# COMPACT_ATOMS: atom_id res chain seq x y z
N MET A 1 34.86 35.22 -62.85
CA MET A 1 34.60 34.96 -61.42
C MET A 1 33.11 34.65 -61.24
N LYS A 2 32.72 33.39 -60.98
CA LYS A 2 31.30 33.01 -60.75
C LYS A 2 30.94 33.23 -59.28
N LYS A 3 30.01 34.14 -59.00
CA LYS A 3 29.44 34.35 -57.66
C LYS A 3 28.56 33.15 -57.29
N LYS A 4 28.85 32.51 -56.16
CA LYS A 4 28.07 31.40 -55.59
C LYS A 4 26.87 32.01 -54.85
N HIS A 5 25.65 31.69 -55.27
CA HIS A 5 24.44 32.12 -54.56
C HIS A 5 24.34 31.36 -53.21
N PRO A 6 24.06 32.04 -52.09
CA PRO A 6 23.78 31.36 -50.83
C PRO A 6 22.44 30.62 -50.96
N HIS A 7 22.45 29.29 -50.72
CA HIS A 7 21.23 28.50 -50.61
C HIS A 7 20.42 28.97 -49.40
N ASN A 8 19.14 29.24 -49.63
CA ASN A 8 18.22 29.79 -48.63
C ASN A 8 17.81 28.67 -47.64
N ASN A 9 18.59 28.45 -46.57
CA ASN A 9 18.40 27.38 -45.57
C ASN A 9 17.23 27.60 -44.59
N HIS A 10 16.34 28.56 -44.84
CA HIS A 10 15.28 28.96 -43.90
C HIS A 10 14.26 27.85 -43.60
N GLY A 11 13.98 26.96 -44.57
CA GLY A 11 13.11 25.80 -44.35
C GLY A 11 13.76 24.70 -43.51
N GLN A 12 15.07 24.51 -43.64
CA GLN A 12 15.80 23.48 -42.90
C GLN A 12 15.84 23.80 -41.40
N THR A 13 16.02 25.06 -41.03
CA THR A 13 16.00 25.49 -39.61
C THR A 13 14.66 25.17 -38.94
N LEU A 14 13.54 25.44 -39.63
CA LEU A 14 12.20 25.13 -39.12
C LEU A 14 12.01 23.62 -38.93
N VAL A 15 12.46 22.82 -39.90
CA VAL A 15 12.37 21.35 -39.81
C VAL A 15 13.23 20.82 -38.67
N THR A 16 14.47 21.32 -38.49
CA THR A 16 15.31 20.90 -37.36
C THR A 16 14.68 21.26 -36.02
N LEU A 17 14.10 22.45 -35.90
CA LEU A 17 13.41 22.89 -34.68
C LEU A 17 12.20 22.00 -34.40
N LEU A 18 11.42 21.65 -35.42
CA LEU A 18 10.28 20.75 -35.29
C LEU A 18 10.71 19.33 -34.87
N VAL A 19 11.81 18.81 -35.41
CA VAL A 19 12.35 17.52 -34.98
C VAL A 19 12.78 17.58 -33.51
N PHE A 20 13.48 18.65 -33.10
CA PHE A 20 13.87 18.82 -31.70
C PHE A 20 12.68 18.93 -30.76
N THR A 21 11.62 19.66 -31.13
CA THR A 21 10.42 19.76 -30.28
C THR A 21 9.69 18.44 -30.18
N VAL A 22 9.56 17.68 -31.28
CA VAL A 22 8.94 16.36 -31.26
C VAL A 22 9.73 15.38 -30.38
N VAL A 23 11.05 15.38 -30.49
CA VAL A 23 11.91 14.55 -29.63
C VAL A 23 11.80 14.97 -28.16
N ALA A 24 11.81 16.28 -27.88
CA ALA A 24 11.64 16.79 -26.52
C ALA A 24 10.29 16.40 -25.91
N ILE A 25 9.20 16.45 -26.69
CA ILE A 25 7.87 16.01 -26.25
C ILE A 25 7.86 14.50 -26.00
N ALA A 26 8.47 13.70 -26.88
CA ALA A 26 8.54 12.24 -26.71
C ALA A 26 9.29 11.85 -25.43
N VAL A 27 10.42 12.52 -25.15
CA VAL A 27 11.22 12.28 -23.93
C VAL A 27 10.45 12.70 -22.68
N THR A 28 9.85 13.90 -22.67
CA THR A 28 9.08 14.37 -21.51
C THR A 28 7.84 13.52 -21.25
N SER A 29 7.13 13.09 -22.30
CA SER A 29 5.99 12.18 -22.18
C SER A 29 6.41 10.85 -21.56
N THR A 30 7.53 10.28 -21.99
CA THR A 30 8.05 9.02 -21.42
C THR A 30 8.41 9.19 -19.94
N ALA A 31 9.07 10.29 -19.57
CA ALA A 31 9.43 10.59 -18.20
C ALA A 31 8.19 10.71 -17.29
N ILE A 32 7.13 11.39 -17.77
CA ILE A 32 5.87 11.52 -17.04
C ILE A 32 5.20 10.16 -16.85
N SER A 33 5.16 9.32 -17.90
CA SER A 33 4.60 7.97 -17.79
C SER A 33 5.33 7.12 -16.76
N ILE A 34 6.67 7.17 -16.72
CA ILE A 34 7.47 6.47 -15.71
C ILE A 34 7.13 6.99 -14.31
N MET A 35 7.07 8.31 -14.14
CA MET A 35 6.76 8.92 -12.86
C MET A 35 5.39 8.48 -12.32
N ILE A 36 4.35 8.48 -13.17
CA ILE A 36 3.01 8.01 -12.78
C ILE A 36 3.05 6.56 -12.29
N ASN A 37 3.80 5.68 -12.97
CA ASN A 37 3.93 4.29 -12.56
C ASN A 37 4.64 4.17 -11.20
N ILE A 38 5.74 4.90 -11.00
CA ILE A 38 6.46 4.90 -9.72
C ILE A 38 5.57 5.40 -8.59
N THR A 39 4.88 6.53 -8.78
CA THR A 39 3.98 7.10 -7.77
C THR A 39 2.85 6.14 -7.43
N ARG A 40 2.25 5.48 -8.43
CA ARG A 40 1.23 4.45 -8.17
C ARG A 40 1.83 3.32 -7.35
N SER A 41 2.92 2.70 -7.80
CA SER A 41 3.57 1.60 -7.08
C SER A 41 3.93 1.97 -5.64
N ALA A 42 4.48 3.16 -5.42
CA ALA A 42 4.79 3.65 -4.07
C ALA A 42 3.53 3.77 -3.19
N SER A 43 2.45 4.36 -3.72
CA SER A 43 1.17 4.48 -3.01
C SER A 43 0.54 3.13 -2.66
N ILE A 44 0.66 2.12 -3.54
CA ILE A 44 0.21 0.75 -3.26
C ILE A 44 0.98 0.16 -2.08
N VAL A 45 2.31 0.30 -2.08
CA VAL A 45 3.18 -0.25 -1.02
C VAL A 45 2.88 0.44 0.30
N GLU A 46 2.77 1.77 0.32
CA GLU A 46 2.43 2.54 1.51
C GLU A 46 1.06 2.14 2.07
N SER A 47 0.03 2.02 1.22
CA SER A 47 -1.30 1.62 1.65
C SER A 47 -1.32 0.23 2.27
N ARG A 48 -0.54 -0.72 1.72
CA ARG A 48 -0.40 -2.07 2.27
C ARG A 48 0.31 -2.07 3.62
N ILE A 49 1.36 -1.25 3.78
CA ILE A 49 2.07 -1.12 5.04
C ILE A 49 1.13 -0.57 6.13
N ILE A 50 0.38 0.49 5.80
CA ILE A 50 -0.58 1.10 6.74
C ILE A 50 -1.66 0.09 7.16
N ALA A 51 -2.26 -0.62 6.19
CA ALA A 51 -3.27 -1.64 6.49
C ALA A 51 -2.69 -2.77 7.34
N SER A 52 -1.49 -3.26 7.03
CA SER A 52 -0.82 -4.32 7.82
C SER A 52 -0.57 -3.89 9.26
N GLN A 53 0.02 -2.72 9.47
CA GLN A 53 0.31 -2.20 10.80
C GLN A 53 -0.96 -1.96 11.61
N ALA A 54 -2.04 -1.52 10.96
CA ALA A 54 -3.33 -1.36 11.60
C ALA A 54 -3.94 -2.71 11.99
N ALA A 55 -3.87 -3.74 11.12
CA ALA A 55 -4.35 -5.08 11.44
C ALA A 55 -3.58 -5.68 12.64
N GLU A 56 -2.25 -5.57 12.62
CA GLU A 56 -1.38 -6.03 13.71
C GLU A 56 -1.73 -5.33 15.03
N SER A 57 -1.88 -4.00 15.00
CA SER A 57 -2.29 -3.22 16.18
C SER A 57 -3.69 -3.62 16.68
N GLY A 58 -4.59 -3.97 15.76
CA GLY A 58 -5.91 -4.50 16.10
C GLY A 58 -5.84 -5.82 16.85
N ILE A 59 -5.01 -6.75 16.36
CA ILE A 59 -4.74 -8.04 17.03
C ILE A 59 -4.13 -7.81 18.42
N GLU A 60 -3.12 -6.95 18.55
CA GLU A 60 -2.49 -6.66 19.84
C GLU A 60 -3.50 -6.10 20.87
N ASN A 61 -4.35 -5.16 20.45
CA ASN A 61 -5.42 -4.64 21.31
C ASN A 61 -6.41 -5.75 21.69
N ALA A 62 -6.79 -6.62 20.74
CA ALA A 62 -7.70 -7.72 20.98
C ALA A 62 -7.13 -8.73 22.00
N ILE A 63 -5.85 -9.09 21.90
CA ILE A 63 -5.16 -9.97 22.86
C ILE A 63 -5.23 -9.37 24.27
N ILE A 64 -4.92 -8.08 24.42
CA ILE A 64 -4.99 -7.38 25.71
C ILE A 64 -6.42 -7.37 26.26
N ARG A 65 -7.42 -7.23 25.39
CA ARG A 65 -8.84 -7.23 25.79
C ARG A 65 -9.30 -8.61 26.21
N VAL A 66 -8.99 -9.66 25.46
CA VAL A 66 -9.31 -11.05 25.84
C VAL A 66 -8.67 -11.43 27.18
N LEU A 67 -7.47 -10.93 27.47
CA LEU A 67 -6.81 -11.12 28.78
C LEU A 67 -7.55 -10.44 29.94
N ARG A 68 -8.26 -9.34 29.68
CA ARG A 68 -8.98 -8.56 30.69
C ARG A 68 -10.44 -8.99 30.83
N ASP A 69 -11.07 -9.29 29.69
CA ASP A 69 -12.45 -9.68 29.54
C ASP A 69 -12.51 -10.93 28.63
N PRO A 70 -12.65 -12.13 29.23
CA PRO A 70 -12.77 -13.37 28.48
C PRO A 70 -14.03 -13.45 27.59
N GLU A 71 -15.04 -12.59 27.81
CA GLU A 71 -16.26 -12.56 26.99
C GLU A 71 -16.16 -11.58 25.81
N TYR A 72 -14.99 -10.96 25.59
CA TYR A 72 -14.77 -10.05 24.47
C TYR A 72 -14.91 -10.77 23.12
N ALA A 73 -15.91 -10.36 22.33
CA ALA A 73 -16.23 -10.96 21.03
C ALA A 73 -15.61 -10.22 19.82
N GLY A 74 -15.00 -9.05 20.03
CA GLY A 74 -14.49 -8.19 18.97
C GLY A 74 -15.04 -6.76 19.01
N GLU A 75 -14.54 -5.91 18.12
CA GLU A 75 -14.99 -4.53 17.95
C GLU A 75 -14.51 -3.96 16.61
N THR A 76 -15.05 -2.82 16.19
CA THR A 76 -14.44 -2.01 15.14
C THR A 76 -13.67 -0.85 15.75
N LEU A 77 -12.40 -0.72 15.41
CA LEU A 77 -11.51 0.34 15.87
C LEU A 77 -10.98 1.16 14.69
N GLN A 78 -10.77 2.45 14.88
CA GLN A 78 -10.04 3.30 13.94
C GLN A 78 -8.60 3.46 14.42
N ILE A 79 -7.64 3.08 13.58
CA ILE A 79 -6.21 3.20 13.85
C ILE A 79 -5.61 4.14 12.79
N GLY A 80 -5.41 5.39 13.19
CA GLY A 80 -5.11 6.46 12.25
C GLY A 80 -6.27 6.65 11.26
N ASP A 81 -5.98 6.46 9.98
CA ASP A 81 -6.95 6.56 8.89
C ASP A 81 -7.48 5.18 8.41
N ALA A 82 -7.04 4.09 9.06
CA ALA A 82 -7.46 2.73 8.73
C ALA A 82 -8.57 2.24 9.67
N SER A 83 -9.60 1.63 9.10
CA SER A 83 -10.68 0.97 9.85
C SER A 83 -10.32 -0.48 10.09
N VAL A 84 -10.34 -0.94 11.34
CA VAL A 84 -10.00 -2.31 11.72
C VAL A 84 -11.22 -2.99 12.35
N GLU A 85 -11.70 -4.04 11.72
CA GLU A 85 -12.74 -4.90 12.28
C GLU A 85 -12.10 -6.11 12.94
N ILE A 86 -12.31 -6.26 14.25
CA ILE A 86 -11.76 -7.32 15.07
C ILE A 86 -12.89 -8.30 15.39
N SER A 87 -12.64 -9.59 15.22
CA SER A 87 -13.51 -10.66 15.67
C SER A 87 -12.75 -11.68 16.50
N VAL A 88 -13.39 -12.19 17.54
CA VAL A 88 -12.85 -13.21 18.43
C VAL A 88 -13.78 -14.41 18.44
N ALA A 89 -13.23 -15.59 18.21
CA ALA A 89 -13.98 -16.84 18.14
C ALA A 89 -13.27 -17.96 18.91
N GLY A 90 -14.06 -18.90 19.43
CA GLY A 90 -13.54 -20.01 20.24
C GLY A 90 -13.34 -19.64 21.70
N SER A 91 -12.99 -20.65 22.50
CA SER A 91 -12.78 -20.50 23.95
C SER A 91 -11.43 -21.05 24.42
N ASP A 92 -10.93 -22.11 23.77
CA ASP A 92 -9.57 -22.65 23.93
C ASP A 92 -9.30 -23.69 22.82
N PRO A 93 -8.48 -23.41 21.79
CA PRO A 93 -7.81 -22.13 21.57
C PRO A 93 -8.79 -21.04 21.11
N ILE A 94 -8.43 -19.79 21.35
CA ILE A 94 -9.14 -18.58 20.91
C ILE A 94 -8.49 -18.10 19.62
N VAL A 95 -9.29 -17.87 18.60
CA VAL A 95 -8.87 -17.32 17.31
C VAL A 95 -9.31 -15.87 17.23
N ILE A 96 -8.35 -14.98 17.01
CA ILE A 96 -8.58 -13.54 16.83
C ILE A 96 -8.26 -13.20 15.39
N THR A 97 -9.19 -12.56 14.70
CA THR A 97 -9.00 -12.04 13.34
C THR A 97 -9.18 -10.53 13.33
N ALA A 98 -8.28 -9.81 12.67
CA ALA A 98 -8.37 -8.38 12.46
C ALA A 98 -8.30 -8.07 10.96
N ASP A 99 -9.35 -7.44 10.45
CA ASP A 99 -9.50 -6.98 9.08
C ASP A 99 -9.28 -5.47 9.02
N ALA A 100 -8.10 -5.04 8.58
CA ALA A 100 -7.79 -3.63 8.42
C ALA A 100 -8.03 -3.16 6.99
N THR A 101 -8.79 -2.07 6.86
CA THR A 101 -9.13 -1.42 5.60
C THR A 101 -8.54 -0.03 5.56
N TYR A 102 -7.69 0.25 4.57
CA TYR A 102 -7.17 1.58 4.25
C TYR A 102 -7.41 1.89 2.77
N GLY A 103 -8.33 2.81 2.50
CA GLY A 103 -8.76 3.12 1.13
C GLY A 103 -9.39 1.90 0.45
N SER A 104 -8.73 1.38 -0.60
CA SER A 104 -9.16 0.16 -1.31
C SER A 104 -8.38 -1.09 -0.89
N TYR A 105 -7.45 -0.98 0.05
CA TYR A 105 -6.61 -2.09 0.49
C TYR A 105 -7.18 -2.68 1.77
N ILE A 106 -7.26 -4.01 1.78
CA ILE A 106 -7.65 -4.79 2.94
C ILE A 106 -6.48 -5.71 3.27
N GLN A 107 -6.08 -5.75 4.54
CA GLN A 107 -5.13 -6.71 5.07
C GLN A 107 -5.76 -7.40 6.27
N THR A 108 -5.79 -8.72 6.22
CA THR A 108 -6.29 -9.54 7.31
C THR A 108 -5.10 -10.19 8.02
N VAL A 109 -5.12 -10.12 9.34
CA VAL A 109 -4.18 -10.84 10.22
C VAL A 109 -5.00 -11.72 11.15
N GLN A 110 -4.55 -12.95 11.33
CA GLN A 110 -5.17 -13.88 12.26
C GLN A 110 -4.11 -14.40 13.22
N THR A 111 -4.51 -14.54 14.49
CA THR A 111 -3.69 -15.19 15.51
C THR A 111 -4.53 -16.19 16.29
N THR A 112 -3.87 -17.23 16.76
CA THR A 112 -4.46 -18.21 17.67
C THR A 112 -3.74 -18.12 19.01
N ILE A 113 -4.50 -17.89 20.07
CA ILE A 113 -4.00 -17.83 21.45
C ILE A 113 -4.61 -18.95 22.29
N ALA A 114 -3.81 -19.52 23.19
CA ALA A 114 -4.24 -20.60 24.09
C ALA A 114 -3.67 -20.38 25.48
N TYR A 115 -4.33 -20.92 26.50
CA TYR A 115 -3.79 -20.91 27.86
C TYR A 115 -3.02 -22.20 28.12
N VAL A 116 -1.69 -22.10 28.16
CA VAL A 116 -0.80 -23.23 28.49
C VAL A 116 -0.17 -22.94 29.84
N ASP A 117 -0.35 -23.83 30.82
CA ASP A 117 0.16 -23.68 32.18
C ASP A 117 -0.22 -22.34 32.84
N ASN A 118 -1.46 -21.90 32.63
CA ASN A 118 -1.99 -20.64 33.17
C ASN A 118 -1.29 -19.38 32.61
N SER A 119 -0.56 -19.52 31.49
CA SER A 119 0.04 -18.43 30.72
C SER A 119 -0.61 -18.34 29.34
N LEU A 120 -0.98 -17.13 28.92
CA LEU A 120 -1.47 -16.91 27.57
C LEU A 120 -0.31 -17.03 26.59
N THR A 121 -0.45 -17.96 25.64
CA THR A 121 0.57 -18.27 24.65
C THR A 121 -0.01 -18.02 23.26
N ILE A 122 0.72 -17.22 22.48
CA ILE A 122 0.43 -17.03 21.06
C ILE A 122 0.98 -18.26 20.33
N SER A 123 0.09 -19.05 19.76
CA SER A 123 0.44 -20.30 19.07
C SER A 123 0.78 -20.05 17.60
N ASP A 124 0.14 -19.05 16.99
CA ASP A 124 0.31 -18.76 15.57
C ASP A 124 0.03 -17.29 15.25
N TRP A 125 0.64 -16.78 14.18
CA TRP A 125 0.45 -15.45 13.64
C TRP A 125 0.55 -15.48 12.11
N GLU A 126 -0.58 -15.32 11.43
CA GLU A 126 -0.68 -15.47 9.99
C GLU A 126 -1.24 -14.19 9.33
N TYR A 127 -0.62 -13.83 8.20
CA TYR A 127 -1.15 -12.82 7.28
C TYR A 127 -1.98 -13.52 6.22
N ILE A 128 -3.27 -13.21 6.17
CA ILE A 128 -4.20 -13.77 5.18
C ILE A 128 -4.29 -12.80 4.00
N TYR A 129 -4.08 -13.32 2.78
CA TYR A 129 -4.01 -12.56 1.52
C TYR A 129 -5.25 -12.73 0.65
#